data_AF-A0A9W6NNP2-F1
#
_entry.id   AF-A0A9W6NNP2-F1
#
_cell.length_a   1.000
_cell.length_b   1.000
_cell.length_c   1.000
_cell.angle_alpha   90.00
_cell.angle_beta   90.00
_cell.angle_gamma   90.00
#
_symmetry.space_group_name_H-M   'P 1'
#
loop_
_entity.id
_entity.type
_entity.pdbx_description
1 polymer ?
#
loop_
_entity_poly.entity_id
_entity_poly.type
_entity_poly.pdbx_seq_one_letter_code
_entity_poly.pdbx_strand_id
1 'polypeptide(L)'
;MGAVLLVWIFARNSGGDHPTTATSAAASGQGGGSTVNPTAGAGAGATGGPGATGGPGASSDPSATPQIVPASPDPTGQPTAQRSAPPANIAPCTDDQIAVTVTVVPSPGPLGGTFSFDINIASKATDWCTRDLGSGAQEVQILRAGALLFSSDDCNTAKKTDVRAFAVGDAVTYRIQWSSYRATPHVCAVGATPAPEGTYQVVARVGSKLSAATDFAIKR
;
A
#
# COMPACT_ATOMS: atom_id res chain seq x y z
N MET A 1 -51.82 -6.96 24.73
CA MET A 1 -51.64 -7.33 23.31
C MET A 1 -52.02 -6.13 22.46
N GLY A 2 -51.06 -5.28 22.11
CA GLY A 2 -51.31 -4.06 21.32
C GLY A 2 -50.17 -3.89 20.32
N ALA A 3 -50.45 -4.16 19.05
CA ALA A 3 -49.49 -4.08 17.97
C ALA A 3 -49.42 -2.63 17.46
N VAL A 4 -48.23 -2.03 17.50
CA VAL A 4 -47.93 -0.73 16.90
C VAL A 4 -47.36 -0.98 15.51
N LEU A 5 -48.14 -0.65 14.48
CA LEU A 5 -47.75 -0.72 13.07
C LEU A 5 -47.07 0.60 12.68
N LEU A 6 -45.77 0.57 12.39
CA LEU A 6 -45.04 1.72 11.84
C LEU A 6 -45.03 1.62 10.31
N VAL A 7 -45.83 2.48 9.68
CA VAL A 7 -45.87 2.68 8.23
C VAL A 7 -44.73 3.62 7.83
N TRP A 8 -43.80 3.16 7.00
CA TRP A 8 -42.77 4.00 6.39
C TRP A 8 -43.22 4.45 5.00
N ILE A 9 -43.34 5.77 4.83
CA ILE A 9 -43.65 6.44 3.58
C ILE A 9 -42.34 6.62 2.79
N PHE A 10 -42.26 6.05 1.58
CA PHE A 10 -41.21 6.31 0.61
C PHE A 10 -41.55 7.56 -0.21
N ALA A 11 -40.83 8.65 0.00
CA ALA A 11 -40.84 9.79 -0.92
C ALA A 11 -39.72 9.62 -1.95
N ARG A 12 -40.09 9.30 -3.19
CA ARG A 12 -39.21 9.35 -4.37
C ARG A 12 -39.20 10.80 -4.85
N ASN A 13 -38.02 11.43 -4.91
CA ASN A 13 -37.84 12.69 -5.62
C ASN A 13 -37.12 12.40 -6.94
N SER A 14 -37.72 12.81 -8.05
CA SER A 14 -37.23 12.65 -9.42
C SER A 14 -37.34 13.99 -10.14
N GLY A 15 -36.29 14.37 -10.87
CA GLY A 15 -36.18 15.58 -11.70
C GLY A 15 -34.72 16.05 -11.68
N GLY A 16 -33.93 15.96 -12.76
CA GLY A 16 -34.07 16.67 -14.05
C GLY A 16 -33.19 17.93 -13.96
N ASP A 17 -32.32 18.35 -14.89
CA ASP A 17 -32.01 18.01 -16.27
C ASP A 17 -30.57 18.48 -16.59
N HIS A 18 -29.89 17.80 -17.52
CA HIS A 18 -28.61 18.23 -18.09
C HIS A 18 -28.85 19.10 -19.33
N PRO A 19 -28.27 20.32 -19.43
CA PRO A 19 -28.13 21.00 -20.71
C PRO A 19 -26.80 20.62 -21.38
N THR A 20 -26.90 20.00 -22.54
CA THR A 20 -25.88 19.97 -23.59
C THR A 20 -25.85 21.31 -24.32
N THR A 21 -24.68 21.94 -24.42
CA THR A 21 -24.38 22.85 -25.53
C THR A 21 -22.94 22.66 -25.97
N ALA A 22 -22.78 22.05 -27.15
CA ALA A 22 -21.60 22.17 -27.98
C ALA A 22 -21.72 23.46 -28.80
N THR A 23 -20.67 24.28 -28.82
CA THR A 23 -20.43 25.25 -29.89
C THR A 23 -18.92 25.37 -30.11
N SER A 24 -18.48 24.93 -31.28
CA SER A 24 -17.17 25.25 -31.86
C SER A 24 -17.18 26.69 -32.38
N ALA A 25 -16.11 27.44 -32.17
CA ALA A 25 -15.77 28.60 -32.99
C ALA A 25 -14.25 28.76 -33.07
N ALA A 26 -13.74 28.75 -34.30
CA ALA A 26 -12.37 29.07 -34.69
C ALA A 26 -12.32 30.49 -35.27
N ALA A 27 -11.23 31.22 -34.98
CA ALA A 27 -10.62 32.29 -35.80
C ALA A 27 -9.42 32.83 -34.99
N SER A 28 -8.14 32.61 -35.34
CA SER A 28 -7.32 33.09 -36.47
C SER A 28 -6.98 34.58 -36.46
N GLY A 29 -5.69 34.86 -36.24
CA GLY A 29 -4.93 36.01 -36.77
C GLY A 29 -4.56 37.12 -35.77
N GLN A 30 -3.41 37.80 -35.84
CA GLN A 30 -2.16 37.62 -36.59
C GLN A 30 -1.17 38.74 -36.18
N GLY A 31 0.14 38.50 -36.37
CA GLY A 31 1.19 39.53 -36.47
C GLY A 31 1.91 39.81 -35.15
N GLY A 32 3.21 39.53 -34.97
CA GLY A 32 4.37 39.71 -35.86
C GLY A 32 5.33 40.63 -35.06
N GLY A 33 6.61 40.42 -34.89
CA GLY A 33 7.65 39.67 -35.58
C GLY A 33 8.90 40.55 -35.45
N SER A 34 10.04 40.00 -35.03
CA SER A 34 11.36 40.53 -35.40
C SER A 34 12.46 39.52 -35.07
N THR A 35 13.11 39.13 -36.16
CA THR A 35 14.28 38.30 -36.37
C THR A 35 15.55 38.86 -35.74
N VAL A 36 16.50 38.00 -35.35
CA VAL A 36 17.81 37.85 -36.02
C VAL A 36 18.57 36.62 -35.49
N ASN A 37 19.12 35.85 -36.42
CA ASN A 37 20.14 34.80 -36.24
C ASN A 37 21.47 35.38 -36.75
N PRO A 38 22.62 34.99 -36.17
CA PRO A 38 23.61 34.33 -37.04
C PRO A 38 24.44 33.20 -36.38
N THR A 39 24.50 32.09 -37.11
CA THR A 39 25.65 31.25 -37.53
C THR A 39 26.91 31.05 -36.66
N ALA A 40 27.10 29.77 -36.32
CA ALA A 40 28.32 28.91 -36.26
C ALA A 40 29.51 29.21 -35.33
N GLY A 41 29.93 28.16 -34.61
CA GLY A 41 31.24 28.04 -33.97
C GLY A 41 31.36 26.75 -33.15
N ALA A 42 32.33 25.90 -33.49
CA ALA A 42 32.61 24.61 -32.88
C ALA A 42 33.27 24.71 -31.48
N GLY A 43 33.26 23.63 -30.70
CA GLY A 43 34.22 23.46 -29.60
C GLY A 43 33.82 22.55 -28.43
N ALA A 44 34.25 21.30 -28.51
CA ALA A 44 34.86 20.48 -27.45
C ALA A 44 34.22 20.31 -26.05
N GLY A 45 34.17 19.04 -25.60
CA GLY A 45 34.54 18.71 -24.22
C GLY A 45 33.68 17.67 -23.53
N ALA A 46 34.22 16.46 -23.43
CA ALA A 46 33.99 15.37 -22.46
C ALA A 46 33.06 15.69 -21.26
N THR A 47 32.19 14.78 -20.82
CA THR A 47 32.61 13.65 -19.96
C THR A 47 31.44 12.68 -19.75
N GLY A 48 31.77 11.40 -19.55
CA GLY A 48 30.80 10.32 -19.38
C GLY A 48 29.91 10.45 -18.15
N GLY A 49 28.73 9.84 -18.26
CA GLY A 49 27.85 9.50 -17.14
C GLY A 49 27.33 8.09 -17.35
N PRO A 50 27.66 7.11 -16.49
CA PRO A 50 26.98 5.82 -16.51
C PRO A 50 25.51 6.05 -16.17
N GLY A 51 24.62 5.48 -16.98
CA GLY A 51 23.20 5.44 -16.71
C GLY A 51 22.96 4.90 -15.31
N ALA A 52 22.31 5.72 -14.48
CA ALA A 52 21.95 5.39 -13.12
C ALA A 52 21.12 4.10 -13.09
N THR A 53 21.68 3.07 -12.46
CA THR A 53 20.91 1.96 -11.90
C THR A 53 20.04 2.53 -10.79
N GLY A 54 18.76 2.76 -11.09
CA GLY A 54 17.76 3.11 -10.10
C GLY A 54 17.59 1.97 -9.10
N GLY A 55 18.22 2.10 -7.93
CA GLY A 55 17.82 1.37 -6.74
C GLY A 55 16.43 1.85 -6.29
N PRO A 56 15.64 1.03 -5.58
CA PRO A 56 14.36 1.47 -5.03
C PRO A 56 14.65 2.43 -3.86
N GLY A 57 14.75 3.72 -4.18
CA GLY A 57 14.73 4.76 -3.17
C GLY A 57 13.40 4.69 -2.41
N ALA A 58 13.45 4.69 -1.09
CA ALA A 58 12.28 4.87 -0.26
C ALA A 58 11.66 6.23 -0.63
N SER A 59 10.60 6.19 -1.44
CA SER A 59 9.87 7.39 -1.81
C SER A 59 9.24 7.97 -0.55
N SER A 60 9.65 9.18 -0.17
CA SER A 60 9.03 9.97 0.89
C SER A 60 7.78 10.70 0.41
N ASP A 61 7.11 10.18 -0.64
CA ASP A 61 5.91 10.77 -1.21
C ASP A 61 4.78 10.82 -0.15
N PRO A 62 4.35 12.04 0.25
CA PRO A 62 3.26 12.21 1.22
C PRO A 62 1.90 11.79 0.66
N SER A 63 1.80 11.40 -0.61
CA SER A 63 0.56 10.90 -1.24
C SER A 63 0.61 9.41 -1.57
N ALA A 64 1.67 8.71 -1.15
CA ALA A 64 1.90 7.30 -1.47
C ALA A 64 0.64 6.46 -1.23
N THR A 65 0.27 5.69 -2.25
CA THR A 65 -0.84 4.73 -2.15
C THR A 65 -0.28 3.42 -1.59
N PRO A 66 -0.92 2.82 -0.57
CA PRO A 66 -0.46 1.55 -0.02
C PRO A 66 -0.48 0.47 -1.09
N GLN A 67 0.67 -0.18 -1.28
CA GLN A 67 0.83 -1.32 -2.16
C GLN A 67 1.57 -2.41 -1.40
N ILE A 68 1.22 -3.66 -1.67
CA ILE A 68 1.93 -4.81 -1.13
C ILE A 68 3.03 -5.18 -2.10
N VAL A 69 4.27 -5.11 -1.64
CA VAL A 69 5.45 -5.50 -2.41
C VAL A 69 6.30 -6.45 -1.58
N PRO A 70 6.95 -7.47 -2.18
CA PRO A 70 7.99 -8.21 -1.47
C PRO A 70 9.05 -7.23 -0.98
N ALA A 71 9.42 -7.31 0.29
CA ALA A 71 10.62 -6.62 0.74
C ALA A 71 11.81 -7.28 0.02
N SER A 72 12.71 -6.47 -0.58
CA SER A 72 13.93 -7.02 -1.19
C SER A 72 14.59 -7.97 -0.18
N PRO A 73 15.00 -9.19 -0.58
CA PRO A 73 15.61 -10.11 0.36
C PRO A 73 16.86 -9.44 0.94
N ASP A 74 16.93 -9.33 2.27
CA ASP A 74 18.22 -9.20 2.92
C ASP A 74 18.96 -10.54 2.69
N PRO A 75 20.16 -10.55 2.07
CA PRO A 75 20.85 -11.79 1.68
C PRO A 75 21.51 -12.50 2.88
N THR A 76 20.91 -12.49 4.06
CA THR A 76 21.45 -13.15 5.26
C THR A 76 20.83 -14.52 5.54
N GLY A 77 19.94 -15.00 4.67
CA GLY A 77 19.56 -16.41 4.62
C GLY A 77 20.69 -17.28 4.08
N GLN A 78 21.57 -17.74 4.97
CA GLN A 78 22.57 -18.79 4.68
C GLN A 78 21.93 -19.93 3.87
N PRO A 79 22.54 -20.40 2.76
CA PRO A 79 22.00 -21.53 2.00
C PRO A 79 22.05 -22.77 2.89
N THR A 80 20.93 -23.08 3.53
CA THR A 80 20.80 -24.18 4.47
C THR A 80 20.13 -25.33 3.74
N ALA A 81 20.94 -26.35 3.45
CA ALA A 81 20.56 -27.64 2.88
C ALA A 81 19.83 -27.56 1.52
N GLN A 82 19.96 -28.64 0.74
CA GLN A 82 19.16 -28.81 -0.47
C GLN A 82 17.68 -28.84 -0.06
N ARG A 83 16.96 -27.72 -0.24
CA ARG A 83 15.52 -27.64 0.00
C ARG A 83 14.87 -28.75 -0.82
N SER A 84 14.21 -29.68 -0.14
CA SER A 84 13.45 -30.73 -0.81
C SER A 84 12.36 -30.06 -1.64
N ALA A 85 12.04 -30.58 -2.83
CA ALA A 85 10.95 -30.03 -3.61
C ALA A 85 9.63 -30.15 -2.81
N PRO A 86 8.72 -29.16 -2.93
CA PRO A 86 7.40 -29.29 -2.35
C PRO A 86 6.71 -30.58 -2.85
N PRO A 87 5.98 -31.33 -2.00
CA PRO A 87 5.17 -32.47 -2.43
C PRO A 87 4.13 -32.09 -3.48
N ALA A 88 3.66 -33.05 -4.28
CA ALA A 88 2.65 -32.79 -5.32
C ALA A 88 1.31 -32.28 -4.77
N ASN A 89 0.95 -32.71 -3.55
CA ASN A 89 -0.28 -32.32 -2.86
C ASN A 89 0.08 -31.72 -1.51
N ILE A 90 -0.19 -30.42 -1.35
CA ILE A 90 0.15 -29.66 -0.14
C ILE A 90 -1.13 -29.03 0.39
N ALA A 91 -1.47 -29.33 1.64
CA ALA A 91 -2.63 -28.74 2.30
C ALA A 91 -2.39 -27.25 2.63
N PRO A 92 -3.45 -26.42 2.72
CA PRO A 92 -3.31 -25.04 3.19
C PRO A 92 -2.83 -24.98 4.65
N CYS A 93 -1.95 -24.03 4.96
CA CYS A 93 -1.55 -23.72 6.32
C CYS A 93 -2.75 -23.17 7.10
N THR A 94 -3.04 -23.76 8.25
CA THR A 94 -3.91 -23.16 9.26
C THR A 94 -3.25 -21.91 9.87
N ASP A 95 -4.03 -21.11 10.58
CA ASP A 95 -3.54 -19.88 11.23
C ASP A 95 -2.50 -20.15 12.32
N ASP A 96 -2.55 -21.32 12.97
CA ASP A 96 -1.58 -21.70 14.00
C ASP A 96 -0.26 -22.23 13.40
N GLN A 97 -0.31 -22.66 12.14
CA GLN A 97 0.86 -23.10 11.38
C GLN A 97 1.64 -21.94 10.75
N ILE A 98 1.21 -20.68 10.97
CA ILE A 98 1.96 -19.50 10.57
C ILE A 98 2.14 -18.51 11.73
N ALA A 99 3.26 -17.79 11.70
CA ALA A 99 3.50 -16.57 12.45
C ALA A 99 3.31 -15.37 11.52
N VAL A 100 2.64 -14.33 12.01
CA VAL A 100 2.59 -13.02 11.35
C VAL A 100 3.07 -12.00 12.37
N THR A 101 4.12 -11.25 12.02
CA THR A 101 4.62 -10.12 12.82
C THR A 101 4.71 -8.89 11.93
N VAL A 102 4.63 -7.71 12.55
CA VAL A 102 4.73 -6.43 11.84
C VAL A 102 5.71 -5.52 12.54
N THR A 103 6.64 -4.97 11.77
CA THR A 103 7.53 -3.89 12.22
C THR A 103 7.23 -2.62 11.43
N VAL A 104 7.64 -1.47 11.98
CA VAL A 104 7.33 -0.14 11.45
C VAL A 104 8.56 0.74 11.44
N VAL A 105 8.81 1.37 10.31
CA VAL A 105 9.92 2.31 10.11
C VAL A 105 9.43 3.54 9.33
N PRO A 106 9.70 4.77 9.77
CA PRO A 106 10.36 5.13 11.02
C PRO A 106 9.44 4.99 12.26
N SER A 107 10.05 4.81 13.44
CA SER A 107 9.35 4.89 14.73
C SER A 107 10.32 5.41 15.82
N PRO A 108 10.12 6.63 16.37
CA PRO A 108 9.09 7.60 15.98
C PRO A 108 9.33 8.12 14.56
N GLY A 109 8.25 8.42 13.85
CA GLY A 109 8.29 9.08 12.54
C GLY A 109 7.87 10.55 12.60
N PRO A 110 8.19 11.34 11.56
CA PRO A 110 7.83 12.75 11.50
C PRO A 110 6.36 12.96 11.18
N LEU A 111 5.80 14.08 11.64
CA LEU A 111 4.48 14.58 11.24
C LEU A 111 4.43 14.77 9.72
N GLY A 112 3.39 14.25 9.08
CA GLY A 112 3.27 14.26 7.62
C GLY A 112 4.18 13.25 6.90
N GLY A 113 4.88 12.38 7.64
CA GLY A 113 5.73 11.35 7.08
C GLY A 113 4.97 10.17 6.48
N THR A 114 5.74 9.36 5.74
CA THR A 114 5.34 8.05 5.24
C THR A 114 6.01 6.96 6.06
N PHE A 115 5.24 5.95 6.44
CA PHE A 115 5.67 4.81 7.25
C PHE A 115 5.70 3.57 6.39
N SER A 116 6.72 2.75 6.57
CA SER A 116 6.82 1.42 5.97
C SER A 116 6.54 0.37 7.05
N PHE A 117 5.64 -0.54 6.73
CA PHE A 117 5.29 -1.68 7.58
C PHE A 117 5.78 -2.96 6.93
N ASP A 118 6.68 -3.65 7.62
CA ASP A 118 7.19 -4.94 7.18
C ASP A 118 6.44 -6.06 7.87
N ILE A 119 5.66 -6.78 7.09
CA ILE A 119 4.89 -7.95 7.49
C ILE A 119 5.78 -9.17 7.28
N ASN A 120 6.29 -9.76 8.36
CA ASN A 120 7.00 -11.03 8.29
C ASN A 120 6.03 -12.18 8.50
N ILE A 121 6.09 -13.15 7.59
CA ILE A 121 5.23 -14.33 7.57
C ILE A 121 6.15 -15.54 7.61
N ALA A 122 6.10 -16.28 8.71
CA ALA A 122 6.98 -17.42 8.96
C ALA A 122 6.17 -18.71 9.17
N SER A 123 6.63 -19.81 8.59
CA SER A 123 6.05 -21.13 8.82
C SER A 123 6.37 -21.61 10.23
N LYS A 124 5.34 -22.10 10.92
CA LYS A 124 5.43 -22.89 12.14
C LYS A 124 5.04 -24.35 11.92
N ALA A 125 4.77 -24.73 10.67
CA ALA A 125 4.38 -26.09 10.33
C ALA A 125 5.56 -27.05 10.46
N THR A 126 5.27 -28.31 10.78
CA THR A 126 6.22 -29.43 10.77
C THR A 126 6.37 -30.09 9.40
N ASP A 127 5.50 -29.73 8.46
CA ASP A 127 5.42 -30.24 7.11
C ASP A 127 5.17 -29.09 6.13
N TRP A 128 5.27 -29.36 4.83
CA TRP A 128 4.91 -28.39 3.80
C TRP A 128 3.43 -28.00 3.91
N CYS A 129 3.14 -26.71 3.77
CA CYS A 129 1.78 -26.20 3.65
C CYS A 129 1.73 -25.00 2.67
N THR A 130 0.54 -24.62 2.19
CA THR A 130 0.37 -23.45 1.31
C THR A 130 -0.38 -22.30 1.99
N ARG A 131 -0.03 -21.05 1.66
CA ARG A 131 -0.76 -19.87 2.15
C ARG A 131 -0.93 -18.85 1.04
N ASP A 132 -2.12 -18.26 0.96
CA ASP A 132 -2.34 -17.09 0.12
C ASP A 132 -1.67 -15.87 0.76
N LEU A 133 -0.70 -15.30 0.06
CA LEU A 133 0.03 -14.08 0.39
C LEU A 133 -0.29 -12.97 -0.63
N GLY A 134 -1.39 -13.10 -1.35
CA GLY A 134 -1.84 -12.09 -2.30
C GLY A 134 -2.28 -10.81 -1.60
N SER A 135 -2.46 -9.75 -2.39
CA SER A 135 -2.92 -8.48 -1.82
C SER A 135 -4.30 -8.57 -1.20
N GLY A 136 -5.18 -9.50 -1.63
CA GLY A 136 -6.47 -9.71 -0.98
C GLY A 136 -6.38 -10.41 0.38
N ALA A 137 -5.33 -11.20 0.60
CA ALA A 137 -5.10 -11.89 1.86
C ALA A 137 -4.38 -11.02 2.89
N GLN A 138 -3.50 -10.10 2.45
CA GLN A 138 -2.70 -9.27 3.34
C GLN A 138 -3.31 -7.88 3.58
N GLU A 139 -3.26 -7.39 4.81
CA GLU A 139 -3.72 -6.05 5.19
C GLU A 139 -2.85 -5.48 6.30
N VAL A 140 -2.69 -4.16 6.33
CA VAL A 140 -2.25 -3.39 7.49
C VAL A 140 -3.37 -2.48 7.96
N GLN A 141 -3.66 -2.55 9.26
CA GLN A 141 -4.59 -1.68 9.97
C GLN A 141 -3.82 -0.78 10.93
N ILE A 142 -4.16 0.50 10.91
CA ILE A 142 -3.60 1.50 11.83
C ILE A 142 -4.70 1.93 12.77
N LEU A 143 -4.41 1.90 14.07
CA LEU A 143 -5.33 2.27 15.12
C LEU A 143 -4.78 3.45 15.93
N ARG A 144 -5.71 4.26 16.45
CA ARG A 144 -5.42 5.32 17.42
C ARG A 144 -6.40 5.20 18.57
N ALA A 145 -5.88 5.04 19.80
CA ALA A 145 -6.71 4.81 20.99
C ALA A 145 -7.74 3.67 20.82
N GLY A 146 -7.35 2.59 20.13
CA GLY A 146 -8.20 1.42 19.85
C GLY A 146 -9.21 1.58 18.71
N ALA A 147 -9.34 2.76 18.11
CA ALA A 147 -10.21 2.98 16.95
C ALA A 147 -9.42 2.84 15.64
N LEU A 148 -10.05 2.23 14.62
CA LEU A 148 -9.49 2.15 13.27
C LEU A 148 -9.34 3.55 12.68
N LEU A 149 -8.14 3.87 12.22
CA LEU A 149 -7.81 5.11 11.53
C LEU A 149 -7.66 4.88 10.02
N PHE A 150 -7.08 3.74 9.65
CA PHE A 150 -6.76 3.41 8.26
C PHE A 150 -6.67 1.89 8.09
N SER A 151 -7.11 1.41 6.93
CA SER A 151 -6.85 0.07 6.44
C SER A 151 -6.24 0.13 5.03
N SER A 152 -5.20 -0.66 4.78
CA SER A 152 -4.67 -0.82 3.42
C SER A 152 -5.68 -1.46 2.47
N ASP A 153 -6.66 -2.21 2.99
CA ASP A 153 -7.69 -2.83 2.18
C ASP A 153 -8.62 -1.82 1.53
N ASP A 154 -8.85 -0.67 2.16
CA ASP A 154 -9.67 0.42 1.59
C ASP A 154 -9.08 0.92 0.25
N CYS A 155 -7.76 0.79 0.08
CA CYS A 155 -7.02 1.20 -1.12
C CYS A 155 -6.74 0.07 -2.12
N ASN A 156 -7.04 -1.18 -1.76
CA ASN A 156 -6.71 -2.33 -2.59
C ASN A 156 -7.95 -2.84 -3.34
N THR A 157 -8.21 -2.29 -4.53
CA THR A 157 -9.35 -2.67 -5.37
C THR A 157 -9.18 -4.00 -6.10
N ALA A 158 -7.94 -4.41 -6.38
CA ALA A 158 -7.65 -5.59 -7.18
C ALA A 158 -7.74 -6.91 -6.39
N LYS A 159 -7.50 -6.88 -5.07
CA LYS A 159 -7.57 -8.05 -4.16
C LYS A 159 -6.95 -9.33 -4.76
N LYS A 160 -5.71 -9.24 -5.23
CA LYS A 160 -5.03 -10.35 -5.93
C LYS A 160 -4.75 -11.52 -4.99
N THR A 161 -4.71 -12.73 -5.54
CA THR A 161 -4.27 -13.97 -4.87
C THR A 161 -2.82 -14.30 -5.26
N ASP A 162 -2.03 -14.82 -4.32
CA ASP A 162 -0.65 -15.32 -4.50
C ASP A 162 -0.42 -16.50 -3.54
N VAL A 163 -0.79 -17.71 -3.97
CA VAL A 163 -0.64 -18.92 -3.14
C VAL A 163 0.80 -19.42 -3.23
N ARG A 164 1.48 -19.48 -2.07
CA ARG A 164 2.86 -19.95 -1.96
C ARG A 164 2.97 -21.15 -1.04
N ALA A 165 3.85 -22.07 -1.40
CA ALA A 165 4.24 -23.18 -0.54
C ALA A 165 5.34 -22.72 0.44
N PHE A 166 5.21 -23.14 1.71
CA PHE A 166 6.20 -22.95 2.75
C PHE A 166 6.74 -24.31 3.19
N ALA A 167 8.06 -24.43 3.24
CA ALA A 167 8.75 -25.48 3.97
C ALA A 167 8.75 -25.18 5.49
N VAL A 168 9.24 -26.14 6.27
CA VAL A 168 9.52 -25.94 7.69
C VAL A 168 10.56 -24.84 7.86
N GLY A 169 10.23 -23.82 8.65
CA GLY A 169 11.12 -22.69 8.93
C GLY A 169 11.22 -21.63 7.81
N ASP A 170 10.51 -21.80 6.69
CA ASP A 170 10.46 -20.75 5.65
C ASP A 170 9.85 -19.46 6.19
N ALA A 171 10.39 -18.33 5.75
CA ALA A 171 9.83 -17.02 6.03
C ALA A 171 9.92 -16.10 4.81
N VAL A 172 8.98 -15.17 4.72
CA VAL A 172 8.94 -14.14 3.69
C VAL A 172 8.48 -12.83 4.33
N THR A 173 8.98 -11.72 3.80
CA THR A 173 8.61 -10.39 4.26
C THR A 173 7.98 -9.61 3.11
N TYR A 174 6.83 -9.01 3.37
CA TYR A 174 6.17 -8.06 2.48
C TYR A 174 6.14 -6.68 3.14
N ARG A 175 6.19 -5.64 2.32
CA ARG A 175 6.15 -4.25 2.75
C ARG A 175 4.87 -3.59 2.26
N ILE A 176 4.24 -2.83 3.15
CA ILE A 176 3.17 -1.87 2.83
C ILE A 176 3.62 -0.49 3.30
N GLN A 177 3.45 0.51 2.45
CA GLN A 177 3.70 1.90 2.84
C GLN A 177 2.39 2.64 3.13
N TRP A 178 2.41 3.50 4.13
CA TRP A 178 1.28 4.36 4.50
C TRP A 178 1.74 5.80 4.61
N SER A 179 1.11 6.68 3.84
CA SER A 179 1.19 8.10 4.11
C SER A 179 0.27 8.45 5.28
N SER A 180 0.80 9.21 6.26
CA SER A 180 0.00 9.73 7.36
C SER A 180 -1.15 10.65 6.92
N TYR A 181 -1.20 11.11 5.67
CA TYR A 181 -2.35 11.84 5.11
C TYR A 181 -3.56 10.95 4.81
N ARG A 182 -3.41 9.62 4.86
CA ARG A 182 -4.51 8.66 4.72
C ARG A 182 -5.00 8.24 6.11
N ALA A 183 -5.71 9.12 6.80
CA ALA A 183 -6.09 8.95 8.20
C ALA A 183 -7.62 8.91 8.43
N THR A 184 -8.37 8.52 7.39
CA THR A 184 -9.84 8.39 7.44
C THR A 184 -10.20 6.93 7.21
N PRO A 185 -10.88 6.26 8.16
CA PRO A 185 -11.23 4.85 8.01
C PRO A 185 -12.25 4.66 6.89
N HIS A 186 -12.19 3.50 6.21
CA HIS A 186 -13.12 3.09 5.14
C HIS A 186 -13.03 3.91 3.85
N VAL A 187 -11.99 4.76 3.71
CA VAL A 187 -11.82 5.64 2.55
C VAL A 187 -10.36 5.65 2.11
N CYS A 188 -10.11 5.32 0.84
CA CYS A 188 -8.79 5.50 0.23
C CYS A 188 -8.59 6.91 -0.33
N ALA A 189 -8.56 7.92 0.55
CA ALA A 189 -8.33 9.31 0.16
C ALA A 189 -7.10 9.89 0.88
N VAL A 190 -6.42 10.82 0.20
CA VAL A 190 -5.38 11.66 0.81
C VAL A 190 -6.09 12.90 1.37
N GLY A 191 -5.98 13.13 2.67
CA GLY A 191 -6.53 14.30 3.35
C GLY A 191 -5.66 15.54 3.16
N ALA A 192 -6.20 16.71 3.53
CA ALA A 192 -5.45 17.98 3.52
C ALA A 192 -4.47 18.10 4.70
N THR A 193 -4.71 17.36 5.78
CA THR A 193 -3.88 17.34 6.98
C THR A 193 -3.44 15.91 7.30
N PRO A 194 -2.21 15.70 7.80
CA PRO A 194 -1.77 14.37 8.20
C PRO A 194 -2.45 13.93 9.50
N ALA A 195 -2.31 12.65 9.82
CA ALA A 195 -2.64 12.10 11.13
C ALA A 195 -1.93 12.94 12.22
N PRO A 196 -2.63 13.30 13.31
CA PRO A 196 -2.06 14.12 14.37
C PRO A 196 -0.80 13.50 15.00
N GLU A 197 -0.01 14.28 15.72
CA GLU A 197 1.02 13.73 16.59
C GLU A 197 0.42 12.79 17.65
N GLY A 198 1.21 11.83 18.13
CA GLY A 198 0.83 10.92 19.21
C GLY A 198 1.19 9.47 18.95
N THR A 199 0.63 8.59 19.78
CA THR A 199 0.85 7.13 19.74
C THR A 199 -0.21 6.45 18.89
N TYR A 200 0.24 5.47 18.12
CA TYR A 200 -0.54 4.65 17.20
C TYR A 200 -0.17 3.19 17.37
N GLN A 201 -1.05 2.33 16.89
CA GLN A 201 -0.83 0.90 16.79
C GLN A 201 -0.97 0.46 15.35
N VAL A 202 -0.14 -0.50 14.94
CA VAL A 202 -0.29 -1.21 13.68
C VAL A 202 -0.56 -2.69 13.94
N VAL A 203 -1.51 -3.25 13.19
CA VAL A 203 -1.82 -4.68 13.15
C VAL A 203 -1.75 -5.13 11.70
N ALA A 204 -1.05 -6.23 11.42
CA ALA A 204 -1.06 -6.88 10.13
C ALA A 204 -1.99 -8.09 10.12
N ARG A 205 -2.62 -8.35 8.98
CA ARG A 205 -3.48 -9.52 8.74
C ARG A 205 -2.94 -10.31 7.54
N VAL A 206 -3.03 -11.64 7.61
CA VAL A 206 -2.85 -12.56 6.48
C VAL A 206 -3.97 -13.60 6.53
N GLY A 207 -4.95 -13.51 5.63
CA GLY A 207 -6.19 -14.30 5.72
C GLY A 207 -6.96 -13.93 7.00
N SER A 208 -7.23 -14.89 7.88
CA SER A 208 -7.82 -14.65 9.21
C SER A 208 -6.78 -14.44 10.33
N LYS A 209 -5.49 -14.66 10.06
CA LYS A 209 -4.42 -14.52 11.06
C LYS A 209 -4.09 -13.04 11.27
N LEU A 210 -4.15 -12.58 12.51
CA LEU A 210 -3.68 -11.26 12.92
C LEU A 210 -2.32 -11.35 13.62
N SER A 211 -1.49 -10.32 13.45
CA SER A 211 -0.31 -10.08 14.29
C SER A 211 -0.74 -9.56 15.67
N ALA A 212 0.21 -9.56 16.62
CA ALA A 212 0.10 -8.66 17.76
C ALA A 212 0.11 -7.19 17.28
N ALA A 213 -0.46 -6.29 18.07
CA ALA A 213 -0.35 -4.86 17.82
C ALA A 213 1.08 -4.38 18.13
N THR A 214 1.64 -3.58 17.22
CA THR A 214 2.95 -2.94 17.39
C THR A 214 2.75 -1.43 17.55
N ASP A 215 3.27 -0.86 18.64
CA ASP A 215 3.18 0.58 18.89
C ASP A 215 4.18 1.38 18.02
N PHE A 216 3.77 2.56 17.59
CA PHE A 216 4.65 3.57 17.01
C PHE A 216 4.15 4.99 17.32
N ALA A 217 4.97 5.99 17.02
CA ALA A 217 4.62 7.38 17.30
C ALA A 217 4.90 8.31 16.14
N ILE A 218 4.05 9.34 16.01
CA ILE A 218 4.23 10.49 15.12
C ILE A 218 4.63 11.69 15.97
N LYS A 219 5.72 12.36 15.61
CA LYS A 219 6.28 13.53 16.32
C LYS A 219 6.64 14.66 15.35
N ARG A 220 6.68 15.89 15.85
CA ARG A 220 7.13 17.06 15.10
C ARG A 220 8.64 17.10 14.88
#